data_AF-E6U103-F1
#
_entry.id   AF-E6U103-F1
#
_cell.length_a   1.000
_cell.length_b   1.000
_cell.length_c   1.000
_cell.angle_alpha   90.00
_cell.angle_beta   90.00
_cell.angle_gamma   90.00
#
_symmetry.space_group_name_H-M   'P 1'
#
loop_
_entity.id
_entity.type
_entity.pdbx_description
1 polymer ?
#
loop_
_entity_poly.entity_id
_entity_poly.type
_entity_poly.pdbx_seq_one_letter_code
_entity_poly.pdbx_strand_id
1 'polypeptide(L)' 'MFEQNISEKLHAVDLVLRSIDHAKQFVTEGYAIISDPSNEVILLIPEGKIEEAQMEGFTVIKD' A
#
# COMPACT_ATOMS: atom_id res chain seq x y z
N MET A 1 -13.20 -6.96 -7.32
CA MET A 1 -12.53 -6.69 -8.62
C MET A 1 -11.33 -5.74 -8.46
N PHE A 2 -11.46 -4.64 -7.71
CA PHE A 2 -10.34 -3.71 -7.47
C PHE A 2 -9.18 -4.34 -6.66
N GLU A 3 -9.50 -5.07 -5.58
CA GLU A 3 -8.51 -5.73 -4.71
C GLU A 3 -7.69 -6.80 -5.43
N GLN A 4 -8.31 -7.60 -6.31
CA GLN A 4 -7.59 -8.57 -7.15
C GLN A 4 -6.60 -7.89 -8.10
N ASN A 5 -6.98 -6.76 -8.70
CA ASN A 5 -6.15 -6.05 -9.66
C ASN A 5 -4.92 -5.40 -9.00
N ILE A 6 -5.06 -4.88 -7.77
CA ILE A 6 -3.91 -4.34 -7.00
C ILE A 6 -3.00 -5.48 -6.53
N SER A 7 -3.57 -6.59 -6.03
CA SER A 7 -2.77 -7.74 -5.63
C SER A 7 -2.00 -8.35 -6.81
N GLU A 8 -2.58 -8.36 -8.01
CA GLU A 8 -1.90 -8.78 -9.24
C GLU A 8 -0.84 -7.78 -9.70
N LYS A 9 -1.06 -6.47 -9.54
CA LYS A 9 -0.11 -5.42 -9.94
C LYS A 9 1.12 -5.32 -9.05
N LEU A 10 0.94 -5.40 -7.73
CA LEU A 10 2.05 -5.24 -6.78
C LEU A 10 2.68 -6.57 -6.36
N HIS A 11 1.99 -7.70 -6.60
CA HIS A 11 2.39 -9.04 -6.15
C HIS A 11 2.80 -9.11 -4.66
N ALA A 12 2.35 -8.17 -3.83
CA ALA A 12 2.85 -7.95 -2.47
C ALA A 12 1.86 -7.18 -1.56
N VAL A 13 0.55 -7.29 -1.81
CA VAL A 13 -0.46 -6.70 -0.93
C VAL A 13 -0.80 -7.69 0.17
N ASP A 14 -0.25 -7.46 1.37
CA ASP A 14 -0.54 -8.30 2.53
C ASP A 14 -1.85 -7.87 3.23
N LEU A 15 -2.22 -6.59 3.14
CA LEU A 15 -3.39 -6.04 3.82
C LEU A 15 -3.98 -4.82 3.07
N VAL A 16 -5.31 -4.81 2.90
CA VAL A 16 -6.07 -3.68 2.35
C VAL A 16 -6.86 -3.01 3.49
N LEU A 17 -6.67 -1.71 3.67
CA LEU A 17 -7.29 -0.92 4.72
C LEU A 17 -7.99 0.32 4.16
N ARG A 18 -9.02 0.78 4.85
CA ARG A 18 -9.77 2.02 4.53
C ARG A 18 -9.42 3.21 5.45
N SER A 19 -8.50 3.01 6.38
CA SER A 19 -8.09 4.02 7.36
C SER A 19 -6.59 3.97 7.55
N ILE A 20 -5.95 5.14 7.44
CA ILE A 20 -4.52 5.33 7.69
C ILE A 20 -4.19 5.05 9.16
N ASP A 21 -5.05 5.47 10.09
CA ASP A 21 -4.82 5.26 11.53
C ASP A 21 -4.78 3.78 11.88
N HIS A 22 -5.60 2.96 11.22
CA HIS A 22 -5.51 1.50 11.37
C HIS A 22 -4.24 0.96 10.71
N ALA A 23 -3.84 1.46 9.53
CA ALA A 23 -2.63 1.01 8.86
C ALA A 23 -1.37 1.25 9.71
N LYS A 24 -1.29 2.37 10.42
CA LYS A 24 -0.21 2.67 11.36
C LYS A 24 -0.10 1.68 12.52
N GLN A 25 -1.20 1.02 12.91
CA GLN A 25 -1.16 -0.02 13.96
C GLN A 25 -0.55 -1.34 13.45
N PHE A 26 -0.56 -1.58 12.14
CA PHE A 26 -0.03 -2.78 11.51
C PHE A 26 1.33 -2.56 10.82
N VAL A 27 1.79 -1.32 10.72
CA VAL A 27 3.15 -1.02 10.25
C VAL A 27 4.16 -1.67 11.18
N THR A 28 4.99 -2.53 10.60
CA THR A 28 6.16 -3.11 11.25
C THR A 28 7.41 -2.66 10.51
N GLU A 29 8.57 -2.85 11.13
CA GLU A 29 9.86 -2.60 10.49
C GLU A 29 9.96 -3.34 9.13
N GLY A 30 10.41 -2.65 8.08
CA GLY A 30 10.51 -3.18 6.72
C GLY A 30 9.23 -3.10 5.88
N TYR A 31 8.16 -2.48 6.40
CA TYR A 31 6.92 -2.23 5.67
C TYR A 31 6.58 -0.74 5.59
N ALA A 32 5.95 -0.34 4.49
CA ALA A 32 5.50 1.01 4.22
C ALA A 32 4.00 1.06 3.91
N ILE A 33 3.38 2.19 4.25
CA ILE A 33 2.00 2.49 3.90
C ILE A 33 1.99 3.22 2.57
N ILE A 34 1.20 2.73 1.63
CA ILE A 34 0.95 3.42 0.35
C ILE A 34 -0.56 3.60 0.16
N SER A 35 -0.92 4.51 -0.74
CA SER A 35 -2.29 4.71 -1.19
C SER A 35 -2.38 4.72 -2.70
N ASP A 36 -3.53 4.29 -3.21
CA ASP A 36 -3.83 4.35 -4.64
C ASP A 36 -3.99 5.81 -5.10
N PRO A 37 -3.94 6.08 -6.42
CA PRO A 37 -4.09 7.44 -6.96
C PRO A 37 -5.40 8.15 -6.53
N SER A 38 -6.44 7.39 -6.21
CA SER A 38 -7.75 7.93 -5.79
C SER A 38 -7.81 8.26 -4.30
N ASN A 39 -6.78 7.90 -3.51
CA ASN A 39 -6.74 7.98 -2.06
C ASN A 39 -7.90 7.25 -1.36
N GLU A 40 -8.47 6.22 -1.99
CA GLU A 40 -9.60 5.46 -1.43
C GLU A 40 -9.13 4.21 -0.68
N VAL A 41 -7.93 3.73 -0.99
CA VAL A 41 -7.38 2.50 -0.46
C VAL A 41 -6.00 2.75 0.13
N ILE A 42 -5.79 2.17 1.31
CA ILE A 42 -4.52 2.16 2.02
C ILE A 42 -3.98 0.73 1.99
N LEU A 43 -2.73 0.57 1.60
CA LEU A 43 -2.06 -0.73 1.50
C LEU A 43 -0.81 -0.71 2.37
N LEU A 44 -0.50 -1.88 2.94
CA LEU A 44 0.78 -2.14 3.57
C LEU A 44 1.60 -3.00 2.61
N ILE A 45 2.80 -2.52 2.24
CA ILE A 45 3.71 -3.23 1.33
C ILE A 45 5.13 -3.29 1.92
N PRO A 46 5.96 -4.27 1.52
CA PRO A 46 7.37 -4.26 1.90
C PRO A 46 8.10 -3.01 1.37
N GLU A 47 9.03 -2.43 2.15
CA GLU A 47 9.78 -1.23 1.75
C GLU A 47 10.53 -1.42 0.42
N GLY A 48 11.02 -2.63 0.14
CA GLY A 48 11.67 -2.97 -1.13
C GLY A 48 10.78 -2.89 -2.36
N LYS A 49 9.46 -2.69 -2.20
CA LYS A 49 8.46 -2.57 -3.26
C LYS A 49 7.97 -1.14 -3.48
N ILE A 50 8.49 -0.17 -2.71
CA ILE A 50 8.05 1.23 -2.80
C ILE A 50 8.28 1.82 -4.19
N GLU A 51 9.46 1.62 -4.78
CA GLU A 51 9.79 2.19 -6.09
C GLU A 51 8.86 1.65 -7.19
N GLU A 52 8.60 0.34 -7.18
CA GLU A 52 7.67 -0.32 -8.10
C GLU A 52 6.24 0.23 -7.93
N ALA A 53 5.79 0.37 -6.68
CA ALA A 53 4.48 0.95 -6.40
C ALA A 53 4.36 2.40 -6.89
N GLN A 54 5.41 3.21 -6.72
CA GLN A 54 5.42 4.59 -7.23
C GLN A 54 5.38 4.65 -8.76
N MET A 55 6.07 3.73 -9.45
CA MET A 55 5.99 3.62 -10.92
C MET A 55 4.59 3.26 -11.41
N GLU A 56 3.85 2.46 -10.64
CA GLU A 56 2.45 2.13 -10.89
C GLU A 56 1.47 3.25 -10.47
N GLY A 57 1.98 4.37 -9.93
CA GLY A 57 1.20 5.56 -9.58
C GLY A 57 0.71 5.60 -8.13
N PHE A 58 1.11 4.65 -7.27
CA PHE A 58 0.79 4.70 -5.85
C PHE A 58 1.61 5.77 -5.13
N THR A 59 1.03 6.36 -4.09
CA THR A 59 1.68 7.38 -3.26
C THR A 59 2.09 6.77 -1.92
N VAL A 60 3.34 6.98 -1.50
CA VAL A 60 3.80 6.58 -0.16
C VAL A 60 3.28 7.57 0.86
N ILE A 61 2.61 7.05 1.90
CA ILE A 61 2.15 7.83 3.03
C ILE A 61 3.28 7.81 4.07
N LYS A 62 3.90 8.96 4.28
CA LYS A 62 4.86 9.19 5.36
C LYS A 62 4.12 9.78 6.56
N ASP A 63 4.55 9.41 7.77
CA ASP A 63 4.12 10.07 9.01
C ASP A 63 4.53 11.55 9.02
#